data_AF-A0A2P9D2J3-F1
#
_entry.id   AF-A0A2P9D2J3-F1
#
_cell.length_a   1.000
_cell.length_b   1.000
_cell.length_c   1.000
_cell.angle_alpha   90.00
_cell.angle_beta   90.00
_cell.angle_gamma   90.00
#
_symmetry.space_group_name_H-M   'P 1'
#
loop_
_entity.id
_entity.type
_entity.pdbx_description
1 polymer ?
#
loop_
_entity_poly.entity_id
_entity_poly.type
_entity_poly.pdbx_seq_one_letter_code
_entity_poly.pdbx_strand_id
1 'polypeptide(L)'
;MFISEDLDPEALKNEANIKWKEGNMEEANLIWRQALKECIKYSMRGIPTNKNRDMQISLRLNLSLYHYKKKEYSDCINQCNIIIDNLMNLDEMLKYYNMGDKEENKKENDNKSNDKSDNKNDDKSDNKSDDKSDNKNDDKSDNKSDDKSDNKNDDISDNISENGKNKSNDNLRKKKYIIKKDILIKIFLRRASSFLCLQEFKKCNEDLGIIKQLENDDAEAATLEKKMIIEKKDYERKQKELYKKMCNSK
;
A
#
# COMPACT_ATOMS: atom_id res chain seq x y z
N MET A 1 37.22 26.03 7.53
CA MET A 1 35.76 25.91 7.51
C MET A 1 35.44 24.87 6.44
N PHE A 2 35.31 23.60 6.82
CA PHE A 2 35.02 22.54 5.85
C PHE A 2 33.58 22.71 5.38
N ILE A 3 33.41 23.29 4.19
CA ILE A 3 32.18 23.14 3.42
C ILE A 3 32.20 21.66 3.02
N SER A 4 31.53 20.79 3.79
CA SER A 4 31.27 19.44 3.32
C SER A 4 30.56 19.58 1.98
N GLU A 5 31.14 19.04 0.91
CA GLU A 5 30.48 19.00 -0.39
C GLU A 5 29.08 18.42 -0.20
N ASP A 6 28.06 19.21 -0.55
CA ASP A 6 26.70 18.72 -0.51
C ASP A 6 26.57 17.62 -1.56
N LEU A 7 26.29 16.41 -1.12
CA LEU A 7 26.12 15.27 -2.02
C LEU A 7 24.72 15.32 -2.63
N ASP A 8 24.63 15.03 -3.93
CA ASP A 8 23.36 14.97 -4.63
C ASP A 8 22.52 13.77 -4.14
N PRO A 9 21.35 14.00 -3.50
CA PRO A 9 20.51 12.92 -2.99
C PRO A 9 19.96 12.00 -4.09
N GLU A 10 19.82 12.50 -5.32
CA GLU A 10 19.30 11.73 -6.44
C GLU A 10 20.32 10.71 -6.94
N ALA A 11 21.58 11.13 -7.11
CA ALA A 11 22.70 10.23 -7.39
C ALA A 11 22.83 9.13 -6.31
N LEU A 12 22.79 9.50 -5.03
CA LEU A 12 22.88 8.54 -3.92
C LEU A 12 21.71 7.54 -3.93
N LYS A 13 20.47 7.99 -4.19
CA LYS A 13 19.32 7.10 -4.30
C LYS A 13 19.50 6.08 -5.43
N ASN A 14 20.00 6.51 -6.58
CA ASN A 14 20.21 5.63 -7.73
C ASN A 14 21.30 4.59 -7.45
N GLU A 15 22.42 5.01 -6.84
CA GLU A 15 23.48 4.10 -6.38
C GLU A 15 22.93 3.04 -5.41
N ALA A 16 22.18 3.48 -4.39
CA ALA A 16 21.56 2.58 -3.43
C ALA A 16 20.59 1.59 -4.08
N ASN A 17 19.82 2.03 -5.08
CA ASN A 17 18.90 1.16 -5.82
C ASN A 17 19.65 0.08 -6.62
N ILE A 18 20.82 0.41 -7.20
CA ILE A 18 21.68 -0.57 -7.87
C ILE A 18 22.17 -1.60 -6.85
N LYS A 19 22.72 -1.14 -5.72
CA LYS A 19 23.17 -2.03 -4.63
C LYS A 19 22.06 -2.95 -4.12
N TRP A 20 20.84 -2.42 -4.00
CA TRP A 20 19.68 -3.21 -3.62
C TRP A 20 19.35 -4.29 -4.65
N LYS A 21 19.38 -3.97 -5.95
CA LYS A 21 19.15 -4.92 -7.04
C LYS A 21 20.23 -6.02 -7.07
N GLU A 22 21.47 -5.70 -6.69
CA GLU A 22 22.58 -6.66 -6.54
C GLU A 22 22.47 -7.56 -5.30
N GLY A 23 21.51 -7.29 -4.40
CA GLY A 23 21.34 -8.02 -3.15
C GLY A 23 22.15 -7.47 -1.96
N ASN A 24 22.92 -6.39 -2.16
CA ASN A 24 23.70 -5.71 -1.13
C ASN A 24 22.79 -4.79 -0.28
N MET A 25 21.87 -5.39 0.47
CA MET A 25 20.80 -4.68 1.19
C MET A 25 21.32 -3.70 2.26
N GLU A 26 22.39 -4.06 2.95
CA GLU A 26 23.00 -3.26 4.01
C GLU A 26 23.66 -2.00 3.46
N GLU A 27 24.43 -2.13 2.37
CA GLU A 27 25.05 -1.00 1.67
C GLU A 27 23.97 -0.07 1.10
N ALA A 28 22.95 -0.64 0.45
CA ALA A 28 21.81 0.13 -0.06
C ALA A 28 21.13 0.96 1.04
N ASN A 29 20.90 0.36 2.21
CA ASN A 29 20.31 1.05 3.36
C ASN A 29 21.20 2.18 3.90
N LEU A 30 22.52 1.98 3.95
CA LEU A 30 23.45 3.02 4.38
C LEU A 30 23.38 4.23 3.44
N ILE A 31 23.40 3.98 2.12
CA ILE A 31 23.35 5.03 1.10
C ILE A 31 21.98 5.72 1.08
N TRP A 32 20.86 4.98 1.19
CA TRP A 32 19.52 5.60 1.30
C TRP A 32 19.39 6.49 2.53
N ARG A 33 19.96 6.11 3.68
CA ARG A 33 19.98 6.96 4.90
C ARG A 33 20.78 8.23 4.67
N GLN A 34 21.91 8.13 3.98
CA GLN A 34 22.73 9.28 3.62
C GLN A 34 21.97 10.22 2.67
N ALA A 35 21.36 9.70 1.62
CA ALA A 35 20.51 10.47 0.71
C ALA A 35 19.38 11.19 1.45
N LEU A 36 18.72 10.51 2.39
CA LEU A 36 17.63 11.09 3.18
C LEU A 36 18.12 12.22 4.10
N LYS A 37 19.31 12.05 4.69
CA LYS A 37 19.94 13.08 5.52
C LYS A 37 20.23 14.35 4.71
N GLU A 38 20.74 14.20 3.48
CA GLU A 38 20.97 15.34 2.59
C GLU A 38 19.64 16.01 2.18
N CYS A 39 18.59 15.24 1.85
CA CYS A 39 17.26 15.78 1.57
C CYS A 39 16.71 16.65 2.72
N ILE A 40 16.88 16.19 3.96
CA ILE A 40 16.43 16.92 5.15
C ILE A 40 17.27 18.20 5.35
N LYS A 41 18.59 18.15 5.14
CA LYS A 41 19.44 19.35 5.18
C LYS A 41 19.00 20.39 4.15
N TYR A 42 18.69 19.96 2.92
CA TYR A 42 18.15 20.86 1.89
C TYR A 42 16.83 21.51 2.31
N SER A 43 15.91 20.74 2.93
CA SER A 43 14.67 21.30 3.51
C SER A 43 14.94 22.35 4.59
N MET A 44 15.89 22.08 5.50
CA MET A 44 16.21 22.99 6.61
C MET A 44 16.83 24.31 6.15
N ARG A 45 17.48 24.34 4.99
CA ARG A 45 18.05 25.57 4.40
C ARG A 45 17.00 26.49 3.74
N GLY A 46 15.71 26.15 3.82
CA GLY A 46 14.63 27.02 3.36
C GLY A 46 14.22 26.84 1.90
N ILE A 47 14.63 25.75 1.23
CA ILE A 47 14.17 25.40 -0.12
C ILE A 47 13.35 24.09 -0.11
N PRO A 48 12.23 23.97 0.64
CA PRO A 48 11.32 22.84 0.47
C PRO A 48 10.69 22.90 -0.92
N THR A 49 11.12 22.01 -1.82
CA THR A 49 10.51 21.82 -3.13
C THR A 49 9.63 20.57 -3.13
N ASN A 50 8.65 20.52 -4.03
CA ASN A 50 7.86 19.30 -4.27
C ASN A 50 8.79 18.12 -4.60
N LYS A 51 9.83 18.36 -5.43
CA LYS A 51 10.85 17.35 -5.77
C LYS A 51 11.56 16.79 -4.53
N ASN A 52 11.96 17.65 -3.59
CA ASN A 52 12.60 17.19 -2.36
C ASN A 52 11.64 16.41 -1.45
N ARG A 53 10.36 16.82 -1.40
CA ARG A 53 9.33 16.07 -0.66
C ARG A 53 9.11 14.67 -1.26
N ASP A 54 8.98 14.60 -2.57
CA ASP A 54 8.77 13.33 -3.30
C ASP A 54 10.00 12.42 -3.14
N MET A 55 11.21 12.99 -3.15
CA MET A 55 12.45 12.28 -2.86
C MET A 55 12.45 11.70 -1.43
N GLN A 56 12.06 12.49 -0.43
CA GLN A 56 11.96 12.01 0.96
C GLN A 56 10.93 10.87 1.10
N ILE A 57 9.77 10.97 0.45
CA ILE A 57 8.76 9.90 0.44
C ILE A 57 9.35 8.63 -0.19
N SER A 58 9.98 8.75 -1.35
CA SER A 58 10.60 7.64 -2.06
C SER A 58 11.69 6.94 -1.23
N LEU A 59 12.57 7.71 -0.60
CA LEU A 59 13.63 7.18 0.26
C LEU A 59 13.05 6.48 1.49
N ARG A 60 12.04 7.06 2.14
CA ARG A 60 11.37 6.42 3.29
C ARG A 60 10.64 5.14 2.91
N LEU A 61 10.08 5.08 1.70
CA LEU A 61 9.46 3.85 1.19
C LEU A 61 10.52 2.76 0.94
N ASN A 62 11.71 3.11 0.47
CA ASN A 62 12.81 2.15 0.34
C ASN A 62 13.31 1.68 1.72
N LEU A 63 13.45 2.59 2.69
CA LEU A 63 13.85 2.24 4.05
C LEU A 63 12.81 1.35 4.76
N SER A 64 11.52 1.60 4.57
CA SER A 64 10.48 0.71 5.12
C SER A 64 10.55 -0.68 4.50
N LEU A 65 10.84 -0.79 3.20
CA LEU A 65 11.06 -2.09 2.55
C LEU A 65 12.27 -2.83 3.14
N TYR A 66 13.38 -2.13 3.33
CA TYR A 66 14.58 -2.69 3.97
C TYR A 66 14.25 -3.28 5.34
N HIS A 67 13.64 -2.48 6.22
CA HIS A 67 13.29 -2.91 7.57
C HIS A 67 12.30 -4.08 7.56
N TYR A 68 11.32 -4.06 6.66
CA TYR A 68 10.39 -5.18 6.48
C TYR A 68 11.13 -6.47 6.11
N LYS A 69 12.05 -6.44 5.13
CA LYS A 69 12.85 -7.60 4.75
C LYS A 69 13.76 -8.10 5.87
N LYS A 70 14.26 -7.20 6.72
CA LYS A 70 15.05 -7.53 7.91
C LYS A 70 14.21 -8.01 9.11
N LYS A 71 12.89 -8.04 8.99
CA LYS A 71 11.94 -8.35 10.08
C LYS A 71 12.02 -7.36 11.25
N GLU A 72 12.49 -6.14 10.96
CA GLU A 72 12.54 -5.00 11.88
C GLU A 72 11.21 -4.23 11.78
N TYR A 73 10.11 -4.91 12.17
CA TYR A 73 8.75 -4.42 11.90
C TYR A 73 8.44 -3.08 12.54
N SER A 74 8.96 -2.81 13.74
CA SER A 74 8.81 -1.52 14.42
C SER A 74 9.41 -0.37 13.62
N ASP A 75 10.62 -0.55 13.08
CA ASP A 75 11.29 0.47 12.26
C ASP A 75 10.61 0.65 10.91
N CYS A 76 10.10 -0.44 10.32
CA CYS A 76 9.26 -0.38 9.13
C CYS A 76 8.00 0.49 9.36
N ILE A 77 7.27 0.23 10.45
CA ILE A 77 6.09 1.01 10.85
C ILE A 77 6.46 2.48 11.06
N ASN A 78 7.58 2.76 11.73
CA ASN A 78 8.05 4.12 11.95
C ASN A 78 8.30 4.87 10.64
N GLN A 79 8.94 4.25 9.65
CA GLN A 79 9.12 4.88 8.34
C GLN A 79 7.79 5.16 7.63
N CYS A 80 6.83 4.22 7.68
CA CYS A 80 5.49 4.43 7.12
C CYS A 80 4.74 5.58 7.84
N ASN A 81 4.79 5.62 9.17
CA ASN A 81 4.16 6.67 9.97
C ASN A 81 4.72 8.05 9.61
N ILE A 82 6.04 8.19 9.50
CA ILE A 82 6.63 9.49 9.12
C ILE A 82 6.14 9.94 7.73
N ILE A 83 5.92 9.02 6.78
CA ILE A 83 5.35 9.40 5.49
C ILE A 83 3.91 9.90 5.69
N ILE A 84 3.09 9.15 6.42
CA ILE A 84 1.68 9.44 6.65
C ILE A 84 1.49 10.75 7.43
N ASP A 85 2.26 10.97 8.49
CA ASP A 85 2.17 12.18 9.32
C ASP A 85 2.55 13.44 8.53
N ASN A 86 3.45 13.29 7.55
CA ASN A 86 3.83 14.36 6.63
C ASN A 86 2.86 14.54 5.46
N LEU A 87 1.83 13.71 5.33
CA LEU A 87 0.72 13.94 4.40
C LEU A 87 -0.28 14.91 5.02
N MET A 88 -0.27 16.15 4.55
CA MET A 88 -1.34 17.10 4.88
C MET A 88 -2.71 16.54 4.46
N ASN A 89 -3.61 16.41 5.43
CA ASN A 89 -5.02 16.03 5.26
C ASN A 89 -5.25 14.68 4.57
N LEU A 90 -4.73 13.58 5.15
CA LEU A 90 -5.02 12.21 4.70
C LEU A 90 -6.53 11.98 4.49
N ASP A 91 -7.39 12.45 5.41
CA ASP A 91 -8.84 12.29 5.29
C ASP A 91 -9.44 13.00 4.06
N GLU A 92 -8.91 14.18 3.71
CA GLU A 92 -9.34 14.92 2.51
C GLU A 92 -8.92 14.17 1.24
N MET A 93 -7.75 13.54 1.28
CA MET A 93 -7.19 12.74 0.19
C MET A 93 -7.94 11.42 -0.03
N LEU A 94 -8.26 10.69 1.05
CA LEU A 94 -9.10 9.49 0.98
C LEU A 94 -10.48 9.83 0.38
N LYS A 95 -11.08 10.95 0.80
CA LYS A 95 -12.35 11.44 0.22
C LYS A 95 -12.22 11.76 -1.26
N TYR A 96 -11.11 12.36 -1.69
CA TYR A 96 -10.87 12.71 -3.10
C TYR A 96 -10.89 11.46 -3.99
N TYR A 97 -10.16 10.40 -3.61
CA TYR A 97 -10.16 9.15 -4.38
C TYR A 97 -11.52 8.46 -4.37
N ASN A 98 -12.21 8.43 -3.23
CA ASN A 98 -13.55 7.85 -3.13
C ASN A 98 -14.61 8.59 -3.97
N MET A 99 -14.43 9.89 -4.22
CA MET A 99 -15.34 10.66 -5.09
C MET A 99 -15.06 10.43 -6.56
N GLY A 100 -13.78 10.34 -6.96
CA GLY A 100 -13.39 10.03 -8.34
C GLY A 100 -13.94 8.68 -8.81
N ASP A 101 -13.79 7.65 -7.98
CA ASP A 101 -14.29 6.31 -8.28
C ASP A 101 -15.83 6.29 -8.41
N LYS A 102 -16.56 7.11 -7.64
CA LYS A 102 -18.02 7.21 -7.76
C LYS A 102 -18.47 7.92 -9.04
N GLU A 103 -17.75 8.94 -9.49
CA GLU A 103 -18.04 9.64 -10.74
C GLU A 103 -17.71 8.79 -11.96
N GLU A 104 -16.63 8.01 -11.94
CA GLU A 104 -16.29 7.05 -12.99
C GLU A 104 -17.31 5.89 -13.05
N ASN A 105 -17.65 5.29 -11.91
CA ASN A 105 -18.70 4.25 -11.85
C ASN A 105 -20.07 4.77 -12.31
N LYS A 106 -20.38 6.05 -12.08
CA LYS A 106 -21.63 6.64 -12.55
C LYS A 106 -21.62 6.85 -14.07
N LYS A 107 -20.52 7.32 -14.65
CA LYS A 107 -20.35 7.43 -16.11
C LYS A 107 -20.37 6.08 -16.81
N GLU A 108 -19.78 5.05 -16.19
CA GLU A 108 -19.78 3.69 -16.75
C GLU A 108 -21.20 3.09 -16.73
N ASN A 109 -21.97 3.34 -15.67
CA ASN A 109 -23.39 2.94 -15.61
C ASN A 109 -24.28 3.72 -16.58
N ASP A 110 -24.05 5.03 -16.75
CA ASP A 110 -24.79 5.84 -17.71
C ASP A 110 -24.49 5.39 -19.16
N ASN A 111 -23.23 5.03 -19.46
CA ASN A 111 -22.84 4.47 -20.76
C ASN A 111 -23.39 3.05 -21.01
N LYS A 112 -23.51 2.21 -19.97
CA LYS A 112 -24.18 0.91 -20.06
C LYS A 112 -25.71 1.02 -20.21
N SER A 113 -26.32 2.11 -19.74
CA SER A 113 -27.76 2.34 -19.86
C SER A 113 -28.20 2.73 -21.28
N ASN A 114 -27.29 3.22 -22.12
CA ASN A 114 -27.60 3.65 -23.49
C ASN A 114 -27.47 2.56 -24.56
N ASP A 115 -27.07 1.33 -24.23
CA ASP A 115 -26.79 0.29 -25.24
C ASP A 115 -27.71 -0.95 -25.18
N LYS A 116 -28.74 -0.98 -24.33
CA LYS A 116 -29.74 -2.06 -24.36
C LYS A 116 -31.14 -1.61 -23.95
N SER A 117 -31.88 -1.05 -24.89
CA SER A 117 -33.32 -1.31 -24.98
C SER A 117 -33.81 -1.02 -26.39
N ASP A 118 -33.75 -2.03 -27.26
CA ASP A 118 -34.78 -2.30 -28.25
C ASP A 118 -34.54 -3.69 -28.85
N ASN A 119 -35.20 -4.70 -28.26
CA ASN A 119 -36.07 -5.60 -29.02
C ASN A 119 -36.81 -6.56 -28.10
N LYS A 120 -38.13 -6.50 -28.20
CA LYS A 120 -39.09 -7.52 -27.73
C LYS A 120 -38.84 -8.83 -28.46
N ASN A 121 -38.97 -9.96 -27.76
CA ASN A 121 -40.07 -10.90 -28.01
C ASN A 121 -40.15 -11.96 -26.92
N ASP A 122 -41.39 -12.28 -26.59
CA ASP A 122 -41.84 -13.39 -25.73
C ASP A 122 -41.30 -14.73 -26.23
N ASP A 123 -40.95 -15.63 -25.30
CA ASP A 123 -41.57 -16.96 -25.29
C ASP A 123 -41.38 -17.69 -23.95
N LYS A 124 -42.48 -18.32 -23.53
CA LYS A 124 -42.60 -19.25 -22.41
C LYS A 124 -41.75 -20.50 -22.63
N SER A 125 -41.13 -20.99 -21.56
CA SER A 125 -41.16 -22.42 -21.25
C SER A 125 -40.80 -22.69 -19.79
N ASP A 126 -41.75 -23.29 -19.08
CA ASP A 126 -41.54 -23.97 -17.81
C ASP A 126 -40.49 -25.07 -17.94
N ASN A 127 -39.65 -25.25 -16.91
CA ASN A 127 -39.45 -26.57 -16.33
C ASN A 127 -38.81 -26.50 -14.93
N LYS A 128 -39.48 -27.20 -14.01
CA LYS A 128 -38.99 -27.63 -12.71
C LYS A 128 -37.72 -28.47 -12.87
N SER A 129 -36.80 -28.31 -11.92
CA SER A 129 -36.17 -29.44 -11.21
C SER A 129 -35.57 -28.95 -9.90
N ASP A 130 -36.10 -29.48 -8.81
CA ASP A 130 -35.42 -29.59 -7.53
C ASP A 130 -34.21 -30.52 -7.71
N ASP A 131 -33.07 -30.19 -7.09
CA ASP A 131 -32.36 -31.19 -6.29
C ASP A 131 -31.34 -30.54 -5.33
N LYS A 132 -31.47 -30.98 -4.07
CA LYS A 132 -30.48 -30.81 -3.00
C LYS A 132 -29.23 -31.62 -3.33
N SER A 133 -28.05 -31.13 -2.95
CA SER A 133 -27.03 -32.02 -2.40
C SER A 133 -26.02 -31.31 -1.51
N ASP A 134 -25.57 -32.10 -0.55
CA ASP A 134 -24.87 -31.76 0.67
C ASP A 134 -23.37 -31.44 0.51
N ASN A 135 -22.86 -30.76 1.54
CA ASN A 135 -21.48 -30.70 2.00
C ASN A 135 -20.58 -31.86 1.59
N LYS A 136 -19.32 -31.53 1.27
CA LYS A 136 -18.15 -32.19 1.88
C LYS A 136 -16.89 -31.32 1.74
N ASN A 137 -16.34 -30.98 2.91
CA ASN A 137 -14.93 -30.66 3.08
C ASN A 137 -14.11 -31.90 2.69
N ASP A 138 -12.98 -31.68 2.00
CA ASP A 138 -11.80 -32.50 2.20
C ASP A 138 -10.56 -31.60 2.11
N ASP A 139 -9.84 -31.55 3.23
CA ASP A 139 -8.53 -30.97 3.37
C ASP A 139 -7.53 -31.67 2.43
N LYS A 140 -6.77 -30.89 1.68
CA LYS A 140 -5.39 -31.25 1.35
C LYS A 140 -4.51 -30.01 1.40
N SER A 141 -3.86 -29.86 2.54
CA SER A 141 -2.66 -29.06 2.71
C SER A 141 -1.55 -29.64 1.85
N ASP A 142 -1.08 -28.86 0.88
CA ASP A 142 0.29 -28.97 0.39
C ASP A 142 0.93 -27.58 0.46
N ASN A 143 1.88 -27.46 1.38
CA ASN A 143 2.79 -26.34 1.52
C ASN A 143 3.61 -26.19 0.24
N LYS A 144 3.29 -25.16 -0.56
CA LYS A 144 4.27 -24.47 -1.40
C LYS A 144 4.02 -22.98 -1.26
N SER A 145 4.79 -22.34 -0.39
CA SER A 145 5.02 -20.90 -0.46
C SER A 145 5.85 -20.63 -1.72
N ASP A 146 5.17 -20.56 -2.86
CA ASP A 146 5.72 -19.86 -4.01
C ASP A 146 5.59 -18.37 -3.70
N ASP A 147 6.56 -17.84 -2.96
CA ASP A 147 6.84 -16.41 -2.91
C ASP A 147 7.24 -15.99 -4.34
N LYS A 148 6.24 -15.76 -5.20
CA LYS A 148 6.40 -14.87 -6.34
C LYS A 148 6.53 -13.45 -5.79
N SER A 149 7.70 -13.16 -5.23
CA SER A 149 8.16 -11.79 -5.09
C SER A 149 8.46 -11.27 -6.48
N ASP A 150 7.43 -10.74 -7.14
CA ASP A 150 7.63 -9.98 -8.37
C ASP A 150 8.46 -8.75 -8.02
N ASN A 151 9.76 -8.86 -8.30
CA ASN A 151 10.69 -7.75 -8.40
C ASN A 151 10.23 -6.80 -9.51
N LYS A 152 9.23 -5.97 -9.21
CA LYS A 152 9.00 -4.72 -9.93
C LYS A 152 9.48 -3.57 -9.06
N ASN A 153 10.80 -3.45 -8.97
CA ASN A 153 11.42 -2.14 -8.81
C ASN A 153 11.23 -1.43 -10.15
N ASP A 154 10.04 -0.88 -10.37
CA ASP A 154 9.83 0.06 -11.46
C ASP A 154 10.60 1.32 -11.06
N ASP A 155 11.74 1.50 -11.73
CA ASP A 155 12.48 2.76 -11.74
C ASP A 155 11.47 3.87 -12.03
N ILE A 156 11.30 4.80 -11.09
CA ILE A 156 10.53 6.03 -11.30
C ILE A 156 11.36 6.87 -12.26
N SER A 157 11.25 6.59 -13.57
CA SER A 157 11.81 7.42 -14.62
C SER A 157 10.86 8.61 -14.82
N ASP A 158 11.36 9.78 -14.42
CA ASP A 158 10.76 11.08 -14.65
C ASP A 158 10.49 11.32 -16.14
N ASN A 159 9.24 11.64 -16.49
CA ASN A 159 8.91 12.40 -17.69
C ASN A 159 7.57 13.12 -17.47
N ILE A 160 7.62 14.31 -16.87
CA ILE A 160 6.54 15.28 -16.96
C ILE A 160 6.92 16.24 -18.09
N SER A 161 6.50 15.93 -19.31
CA SER A 161 6.55 16.92 -20.40
C SER A 161 5.43 17.93 -20.18
N GLU A 162 5.79 19.18 -19.90
CA GLU A 162 4.88 20.31 -19.97
C GLU A 162 4.38 20.47 -21.41
N ASN A 163 3.07 20.45 -21.61
CA ASN A 163 2.50 21.23 -22.70
C ASN A 163 1.10 21.74 -22.32
N GLY A 164 0.99 23.07 -22.26
CA GLY A 164 -0.18 23.77 -21.77
C GLY A 164 -1.31 23.88 -22.81
N LYS A 165 -2.55 23.93 -22.32
CA LYS A 165 -3.48 25.06 -22.52
C LYS A 165 -4.84 24.83 -21.82
N ASN A 166 -5.27 25.87 -21.12
CA ASN A 166 -6.64 26.35 -20.89
C ASN A 166 -7.50 25.91 -19.67
N LYS A 167 -7.91 26.96 -18.93
CA LYS A 167 -9.14 27.18 -18.13
C LYS A 167 -9.17 26.84 -16.63
N SER A 168 -8.27 27.52 -15.92
CA SER A 168 -8.54 28.49 -14.83
C SER A 168 -9.46 28.21 -13.62
N ASN A 169 -9.93 26.98 -13.35
CA ASN A 169 -10.42 26.63 -12.00
C ASN A 169 -10.00 25.24 -11.48
N ASP A 170 -9.66 24.30 -12.37
CA ASP A 170 -9.14 22.98 -11.98
C ASP A 170 -7.67 22.98 -11.54
N ASN A 171 -6.91 24.02 -11.91
CA ASN A 171 -5.49 24.13 -11.62
C ASN A 171 -5.15 24.50 -10.17
N LEU A 172 -6.12 25.02 -9.39
CA LEU A 172 -5.87 25.34 -7.97
C LEU A 172 -6.02 24.09 -7.08
N ARG A 173 -6.90 23.16 -7.45
CA ARG A 173 -7.13 21.90 -6.72
C ARG A 173 -6.10 20.81 -7.08
N LYS A 174 -5.58 20.81 -8.31
CA LYS A 174 -4.52 19.89 -8.78
C LYS A 174 -3.13 20.11 -8.16
N LYS A 175 -2.86 21.25 -7.50
CA LYS A 175 -1.55 21.58 -6.91
C LYS A 175 -1.42 21.25 -5.41
N LYS A 176 -2.43 20.63 -4.80
CA LYS A 176 -2.41 20.28 -3.37
C LYS A 176 -1.97 18.82 -3.18
N TYR A 177 -0.67 18.59 -3.31
CA TYR A 177 0.07 17.42 -2.78
C TYR A 177 -0.66 16.08 -2.81
N ILE A 178 -0.93 15.56 -4.00
CA ILE A 178 -1.57 14.25 -4.16
C ILE A 178 -0.46 13.21 -4.38
N ILE A 179 -0.09 12.48 -3.33
CA ILE A 179 0.65 11.21 -3.51
C ILE A 179 -0.22 10.29 -4.36
N LYS A 180 0.38 9.55 -5.31
CA LYS A 180 -0.37 8.59 -6.14
C LYS A 180 -1.06 7.53 -5.27
N LYS A 181 -2.28 7.14 -5.65
CA LYS A 181 -3.09 6.11 -4.99
C LYS A 181 -2.28 4.84 -4.69
N ASP A 182 -1.55 4.32 -5.67
CA ASP A 182 -0.73 3.10 -5.54
C ASP A 182 0.38 3.22 -4.49
N ILE A 183 0.97 4.41 -4.33
CA ILE A 183 2.01 4.65 -3.32
C ILE A 183 1.36 4.61 -1.93
N LEU A 184 0.16 5.18 -1.79
CA LEU A 184 -0.57 5.17 -0.54
C LEU A 184 -0.96 3.74 -0.14
N ILE A 185 -1.47 2.95 -1.09
CA ILE A 185 -1.77 1.52 -0.91
C ILE A 185 -0.51 0.77 -0.48
N LYS A 186 0.64 0.96 -1.14
CA LYS A 186 1.93 0.33 -0.76
C LYS A 186 2.35 0.66 0.67
N ILE A 187 2.16 1.91 1.12
CA ILE A 187 2.50 2.33 2.49
C ILE A 187 1.62 1.59 3.50
N PHE A 188 0.30 1.59 3.30
CA PHE A 188 -0.63 0.92 4.20
C PHE A 188 -0.48 -0.61 4.17
N LEU A 189 -0.28 -1.23 3.01
CA LEU A 189 -0.05 -2.68 2.90
C LEU A 189 1.18 -3.12 3.69
N ARG A 190 2.27 -2.36 3.56
CA ARG A 190 3.51 -2.66 4.27
C ARG A 190 3.38 -2.45 5.77
N ARG A 191 2.65 -1.42 6.20
CA ARG A 191 2.38 -1.14 7.62
C ARG A 191 1.45 -2.19 8.22
N ALA A 192 0.36 -2.55 7.54
CA ALA A 192 -0.55 -3.63 7.92
C ALA A 192 0.17 -4.97 8.06
N SER A 193 1.02 -5.31 7.08
CA SER A 193 1.83 -6.54 7.11
C SER A 193 2.76 -6.57 8.31
N SER A 194 3.36 -5.43 8.66
CA SER A 194 4.22 -5.29 9.84
C SER A 194 3.43 -5.44 11.15
N PHE A 195 2.25 -4.83 11.23
CA PHE A 195 1.36 -5.00 12.39
C PHE A 195 0.90 -6.45 12.58
N LEU A 196 0.60 -7.16 11.48
CA LEU A 196 0.27 -8.58 11.54
C LEU A 196 1.44 -9.39 12.14
N CYS A 197 2.66 -9.16 11.68
CA CYS A 197 3.84 -9.85 12.22
C CYS A 197 4.09 -9.57 13.71
N LEU A 198 3.66 -8.41 14.21
CA LEU A 198 3.69 -8.05 15.63
C LEU A 198 2.44 -8.49 16.41
N GLN A 199 1.51 -9.21 15.77
CA GLN A 199 0.22 -9.64 16.34
C GLN A 199 -0.67 -8.46 16.80
N GLU A 200 -0.47 -7.28 16.23
CA GLU A 200 -1.30 -6.09 16.45
C GLU A 200 -2.51 -6.09 15.50
N PHE A 201 -3.38 -7.10 15.64
CA PHE A 201 -4.49 -7.36 14.71
C PHE A 201 -5.44 -6.17 14.50
N LYS A 202 -5.67 -5.36 15.55
CA LYS A 202 -6.56 -4.19 15.45
C LYS A 202 -6.00 -3.16 14.46
N LYS A 203 -4.72 -2.80 14.60
CA LYS A 203 -4.07 -1.80 13.73
C LYS A 203 -3.88 -2.33 12.30
N CYS A 204 -3.58 -3.62 12.16
CA CYS A 204 -3.57 -4.29 10.85
C CYS A 204 -4.93 -4.14 10.15
N ASN A 205 -6.02 -4.39 10.86
CA ASN A 205 -7.37 -4.27 10.31
C ASN A 205 -7.77 -2.83 9.98
N GLU A 206 -7.30 -1.85 10.75
CA GLU A 206 -7.48 -0.42 10.46
C GLU A 206 -6.83 -0.05 9.12
N ASP A 207 -5.58 -0.47 8.90
CA ASP A 207 -4.86 -0.23 7.64
C ASP A 207 -5.50 -0.93 6.44
N LEU A 208 -5.94 -2.19 6.62
CA LEU A 208 -6.71 -2.92 5.59
C LEU A 208 -8.02 -2.23 5.25
N GLY A 209 -8.69 -1.63 6.23
CA GLY A 209 -9.90 -0.83 6.02
C GLY A 209 -9.63 0.41 5.16
N ILE A 210 -8.49 1.07 5.35
CA ILE A 210 -8.08 2.21 4.52
C ILE A 210 -7.77 1.76 3.09
N ILE A 211 -7.07 0.63 2.92
CA ILE A 211 -6.76 0.09 1.59
C ILE A 211 -8.05 -0.23 0.85
N LYS A 212 -9.03 -0.88 1.48
CA LYS A 212 -10.34 -1.16 0.86
C LYS A 212 -11.07 0.11 0.43
N GLN A 213 -11.00 1.17 1.22
CA GLN A 213 -11.58 2.46 0.82
C GLN A 213 -10.93 2.99 -0.45
N LEU A 214 -9.61 2.86 -0.57
CA LEU A 214 -8.87 3.26 -1.76
C LEU A 214 -9.19 2.33 -2.94
N GLU A 215 -9.06 1.02 -2.76
CA GLU A 215 -9.21 0.02 -3.80
C GLU A 215 -9.82 -1.25 -3.20
N ASN A 216 -11.09 -1.52 -3.56
CA ASN A 216 -11.84 -2.63 -2.99
C ASN A 216 -11.28 -4.01 -3.38
N ASP A 217 -10.68 -4.12 -4.57
CA ASP A 217 -10.27 -5.39 -5.17
C ASP A 217 -8.74 -5.62 -5.13
N ASP A 218 -8.03 -4.96 -4.22
CA ASP A 218 -6.59 -5.16 -4.04
C ASP A 218 -6.27 -6.59 -3.58
N ALA A 219 -5.59 -7.35 -4.44
CA ALA A 219 -5.34 -8.77 -4.22
C ALA A 219 -4.38 -9.05 -3.05
N GLU A 220 -3.42 -8.16 -2.82
CA GLU A 220 -2.47 -8.27 -1.70
C GLU A 220 -3.19 -8.05 -0.36
N ALA A 221 -4.05 -7.04 -0.27
CA ALA A 221 -4.87 -6.75 0.90
C ALA A 221 -5.83 -7.90 1.22
N ALA A 222 -6.51 -8.45 0.20
CA ALA A 222 -7.40 -9.59 0.37
C ALA A 222 -6.66 -10.83 0.89
N THR A 223 -5.44 -11.07 0.39
CA THR A 223 -4.58 -12.17 0.85
C THR A 223 -4.13 -11.95 2.29
N LEU A 224 -3.70 -10.74 2.62
CA LEU A 224 -3.27 -10.37 3.97
C LEU A 224 -4.40 -10.45 4.99
N GLU A 225 -5.62 -10.05 4.61
CA GLU A 225 -6.81 -10.15 5.47
C GLU A 225 -7.14 -11.61 5.81
N LYS A 226 -7.13 -12.51 4.82
CA LYS A 226 -7.32 -13.96 5.05
C LYS A 226 -6.28 -14.49 6.03
N LYS A 227 -5.02 -14.13 5.82
CA LYS A 227 -3.90 -14.53 6.71
C LYS A 227 -4.11 -14.01 8.15
N MET A 228 -4.48 -12.74 8.31
CA MET A 228 -4.79 -12.14 9.60
C MET A 228 -5.90 -12.88 10.34
N ILE A 229 -6.99 -13.26 9.65
CA ILE A 229 -8.12 -13.98 10.27
C ILE A 229 -7.68 -15.35 10.81
N ILE A 230 -6.86 -16.08 10.04
CA ILE A 230 -6.34 -17.38 10.45
C ILE A 230 -5.42 -17.24 11.66
N GLU A 231 -4.43 -16.34 11.58
CA GLU A 231 -3.47 -16.12 12.67
C GLU A 231 -4.13 -15.63 13.96
N LYS A 232 -5.15 -14.77 13.85
CA LYS A 232 -5.92 -14.30 15.02
C LYS A 232 -6.65 -15.45 15.70
N LYS A 233 -7.32 -16.33 14.94
CA LYS A 233 -8.01 -17.51 15.51
C LYS A 233 -7.04 -18.43 16.22
N ASP A 234 -5.87 -18.67 15.64
CA ASP A 234 -4.83 -19.51 16.24
C ASP A 234 -4.23 -18.88 17.50
N TYR A 235 -4.02 -17.56 17.49
CA TYR A 235 -3.58 -16.81 18.66
C TYR A 235 -4.57 -16.93 19.82
N GLU A 236 -5.86 -16.69 19.56
CA GLU A 236 -6.92 -16.82 20.57
C GLU A 236 -7.04 -18.26 21.11
N ARG A 237 -6.86 -19.27 20.26
CA ARG A 237 -6.85 -20.69 20.68
C ARG A 237 -5.70 -20.95 21.65
N LYS A 238 -4.47 -20.53 21.30
CA LYS A 238 -3.27 -20.68 22.14
C LYS A 238 -3.42 -19.95 23.48
N GLN A 239 -3.99 -18.75 23.48
CA GLN A 239 -4.26 -18.01 24.71
C GLN A 239 -5.23 -18.74 25.63
N LYS A 240 -6.34 -19.29 25.08
CA LYS A 240 -7.31 -20.07 25.86
C LYS A 240 -6.69 -21.34 26.45
N GLU A 241 -5.85 -22.04 25.69
CA GLU A 241 -5.13 -23.23 26.16
C GLU A 241 -4.15 -22.90 27.28
N LEU A 242 -3.38 -21.82 27.13
CA LEU A 242 -2.46 -21.35 28.16
C LEU A 242 -3.21 -21.00 29.45
N TYR A 243 -4.32 -20.27 29.34
CA TYR A 243 -5.17 -19.93 30.48
C TYR A 243 -5.68 -21.19 31.21
N LYS A 244 -6.20 -22.17 30.47
CA LYS A 244 -6.64 -23.46 31.04
C LYS A 244 -5.51 -24.17 31.79
N LYS A 245 -4.30 -24.22 31.21
CA LYS A 245 -3.13 -24.83 31.88
C LYS A 245 -2.76 -24.10 33.16
N MET A 246 -2.78 -22.77 33.17
CA MET A 246 -2.52 -21.97 34.37
C MET A 246 -3.57 -22.19 35.46
N CYS A 247 -4.85 -22.31 35.09
CA CYS A 247 -5.93 -22.59 36.05
C CYS A 247 -5.89 -24.01 36.61
N ASN A 248 -5.49 -25.00 35.81
CA ASN A 248 -5.44 -26.42 36.19
C ASN A 248 -4.11 -26.83 36.84
N SER A 249 -3.12 -25.93 36.95
CA SER A 249 -1.84 -26.17 37.64
C SER A 249 -1.87 -25.80 39.12
N LYS A 250 -3.05 -25.76 39.74
CA LYS A 250 -3.27 -25.60 41.18
C LYS A 250 -3.81 -26.91 41.75
#